data_AF-A0A660DWX8-F1
#
_entry.id   AF-A0A660DWX8-F1
#
_cell.length_a   1.000
_cell.length_b   1.000
_cell.length_c   1.000
_cell.angle_alpha   90.00
_cell.angle_beta   90.00
_cell.angle_gamma   90.00
#
_symmetry.space_group_name_H-M   'P 1'
#
loop_
_entity.id
_entity.type
_entity.pdbx_description
1 polymer ?
#
loop_
_entity_poly.entity_id
_entity_poly.type
_entity_poly.pdbx_seq_one_letter_code
_entity_poly.pdbx_strand_id
1 'polypeptide(L)'
;MGKQGIQPALRMLGRRVKMLTGKMDIMADRDTNGLMPANMVKNQNQIFVNRTMTTLKNILDFGPGFYKLYGVLGHPLSPTVETSWVSILDVTQTDDKRLHYELTDTYTGKRWFREVLPGSADDGMGGWAAIHGEVVLWQGSSKLDSAVKLLKSVKSTNGGQLYDQVKVQYRTDLYNYGWGYSHPNNPNEIRINTENIGDSDESLTTNLFEGLLIISDDTAVMTLNRQVVYGANSTSSPVSASQGEAGINVTQIVGVI
;
A
#
# COMPACT_ATOMS: atom_id res chain seq x y z
N MET A 1 -23.09 51.10 -1.84
CA MET A 1 -22.97 50.74 -0.40
C MET A 1 -23.29 49.25 -0.29
N GLY A 2 -22.31 48.32 -0.26
CA GLY A 2 -21.55 47.88 0.94
C GLY A 2 -22.42 46.93 1.77
N LYS A 3 -22.11 45.66 2.05
CA LYS A 3 -20.83 45.03 2.43
C LYS A 3 -20.75 43.54 2.07
N GLN A 4 -19.50 43.05 2.03
CA GLN A 4 -19.01 41.68 1.87
C GLN A 4 -19.48 40.69 2.96
N GLY A 5 -19.40 39.39 2.67
CA GLY A 5 -19.49 38.33 3.67
C GLY A 5 -19.20 36.93 3.12
N ILE A 6 -17.91 36.59 2.97
CA ILE A 6 -17.27 35.30 3.31
C ILE A 6 -17.93 34.01 2.75
N GLN A 7 -17.21 33.36 1.82
CA GLN A 7 -17.29 31.89 1.65
C GLN A 7 -16.86 31.19 2.95
N PRO A 8 -17.53 30.09 3.31
CA PRO A 8 -16.82 28.84 3.54
C PRO A 8 -17.43 27.75 2.64
N ALA A 9 -16.67 27.16 1.73
CA ALA A 9 -15.75 26.05 2.04
C ALA A 9 -16.49 24.91 2.76
N LEU A 10 -16.62 23.77 2.07
CA LEU A 10 -16.87 22.45 2.65
C LEU A 10 -18.22 22.24 3.37
N ARG A 11 -19.28 22.02 2.59
CA ARG A 11 -20.18 20.88 2.91
C ARG A 11 -19.80 19.70 2.04
N MET A 12 -18.62 19.18 2.37
CA MET A 12 -18.14 17.86 1.97
C MET A 12 -19.06 16.78 2.54
N LEU A 13 -19.19 15.71 1.75
CA LEU A 13 -19.67 14.38 2.14
C LEU A 13 -21.16 14.30 2.52
N GLY A 14 -22.01 14.51 1.52
CA GLY A 14 -23.36 13.97 1.56
C GLY A 14 -24.23 14.45 0.42
N ARG A 15 -24.36 13.64 -0.65
CA ARG A 15 -25.63 13.38 -1.39
C ARG A 15 -25.41 12.52 -2.64
N ARG A 16 -26.06 11.35 -2.68
CA ARG A 16 -27.32 11.03 -3.37
C ARG A 16 -27.20 11.05 -4.90
N VAL A 17 -26.91 9.88 -5.47
CA VAL A 17 -27.06 9.59 -6.90
C VAL A 17 -28.56 9.61 -7.23
N LYS A 18 -28.94 10.45 -8.19
CA LYS A 18 -30.31 10.51 -8.72
C LYS A 18 -30.40 9.45 -9.84
N MET A 19 -31.17 8.38 -9.63
CA MET A 19 -31.49 7.45 -10.73
C MET A 19 -32.31 8.21 -11.78
N LEU A 20 -31.83 8.23 -13.02
CA LEU A 20 -32.61 8.63 -14.18
C LEU A 20 -32.87 7.38 -15.01
N THR A 21 -34.10 6.90 -14.95
CA THR A 21 -34.70 5.98 -15.91
C THR A 21 -34.65 6.59 -17.31
N GLY A 22 -34.00 5.92 -18.25
CA GLY A 22 -34.13 6.20 -19.68
C GLY A 22 -32.81 6.21 -20.43
N LYS A 23 -32.61 5.14 -21.22
CA LYS A 23 -31.60 4.95 -22.28
C LYS A 23 -30.14 4.99 -21.82
N MET A 24 -29.59 3.79 -21.62
CA MET A 24 -28.15 3.54 -21.78
C MET A 24 -27.77 3.88 -23.21
N ASP A 25 -26.88 4.86 -23.36
CA ASP A 25 -25.95 4.84 -24.47
C ASP A 25 -24.69 5.63 -24.09
N ILE A 26 -23.55 5.02 -24.40
CA ILE A 26 -22.21 5.60 -24.50
C ILE A 26 -21.36 5.67 -23.19
N MET A 27 -20.50 4.65 -23.13
CA MET A 27 -19.07 4.65 -22.76
C MET A 27 -18.64 4.43 -21.31
N ALA A 28 -18.08 3.23 -21.14
CA ALA A 28 -17.27 2.70 -20.04
C ALA A 28 -15.93 3.44 -19.81
N ASP A 29 -15.91 4.77 -19.96
CA ASP A 29 -14.70 5.62 -19.81
C ASP A 29 -14.71 6.42 -18.49
N ARG A 30 -15.63 6.06 -17.56
CA ARG A 30 -15.82 6.75 -16.27
C ARG A 30 -15.38 5.98 -15.04
N ASP A 31 -15.05 4.69 -15.15
CA ASP A 31 -14.68 3.87 -13.99
C ASP A 31 -13.16 3.82 -13.70
N THR A 32 -12.31 4.33 -14.58
CA THR A 32 -10.85 4.42 -14.38
C THR A 32 -10.36 5.75 -13.80
N ASN A 33 -11.19 6.80 -13.82
CA ASN A 33 -10.77 8.16 -13.46
C ASN A 33 -11.14 8.54 -12.03
N GLY A 34 -10.77 7.70 -11.05
CA GLY A 34 -11.02 7.93 -9.63
C GLY A 34 -10.95 9.41 -9.23
N LEU A 35 -12.12 10.05 -9.16
CA LEU A 35 -12.36 11.43 -8.71
C LEU A 35 -11.68 12.58 -9.49
N MET A 36 -11.02 12.33 -10.63
CA MET A 36 -10.31 13.40 -11.35
C MET A 36 -11.23 14.13 -12.37
N PRO A 37 -11.34 15.47 -12.32
CA PRO A 37 -12.05 16.25 -13.33
C PRO A 37 -11.49 16.06 -14.75
N ALA A 38 -12.35 15.98 -15.77
CA ALA A 38 -11.96 15.64 -17.15
C ALA A 38 -10.90 16.58 -17.78
N ASN A 39 -10.83 17.83 -17.33
CA ASN A 39 -9.79 18.78 -17.74
C ASN A 39 -8.41 18.46 -17.11
N MET A 40 -8.38 17.96 -15.87
CA MET A 40 -7.16 17.46 -15.24
C MET A 40 -6.71 16.15 -15.86
N VAL A 41 -7.64 15.25 -16.21
CA VAL A 41 -7.33 14.04 -16.98
C VAL A 41 -6.76 14.40 -18.36
N LYS A 42 -7.34 15.39 -19.06
CA LYS A 42 -6.77 15.89 -20.32
C LYS A 42 -5.37 16.48 -20.14
N ASN A 43 -5.14 17.27 -19.10
CA ASN A 43 -3.81 17.82 -18.82
C ASN A 43 -2.81 16.72 -18.44
N GLN A 44 -3.21 15.74 -17.65
CA GLN A 44 -2.39 14.58 -17.30
C GLN A 44 -2.06 13.73 -18.54
N ASN A 45 -3.06 13.48 -19.39
CA ASN A 45 -2.85 12.80 -20.66
C ASN A 45 -1.96 13.62 -21.61
N GLN A 46 -2.04 14.95 -21.60
CA GLN A 46 -1.12 15.82 -22.34
C GLN A 46 0.33 15.72 -21.83
N ILE A 47 0.55 15.49 -20.52
CA ILE A 47 1.89 15.21 -19.97
C ILE A 47 2.45 13.91 -20.57
N PHE A 48 1.62 12.92 -20.90
CA PHE A 48 2.05 11.67 -21.52
C PHE A 48 2.18 11.74 -23.05
N VAL A 49 1.41 12.61 -23.72
CA VAL A 49 1.44 12.80 -25.18
C VAL A 49 2.71 13.54 -25.64
N ASN A 50 3.26 14.43 -24.81
CA ASN A 50 4.44 15.25 -25.16
C ASN A 50 5.78 14.70 -24.65
N ARG A 51 5.83 13.47 -24.12
CA ARG A 51 7.09 12.87 -23.64
C ARG A 51 7.92 12.43 -24.83
N THR A 52 9.20 12.83 -24.82
CA THR A 52 10.17 12.36 -25.82
C THR A 52 10.29 10.85 -25.74
N MET A 53 9.88 10.16 -26.81
CA MET A 53 10.09 8.73 -26.95
C MET A 53 11.59 8.50 -27.19
N THR A 54 12.25 7.87 -26.23
CA THR A 54 13.68 7.58 -26.31
C THR A 54 13.90 6.08 -26.39
N THR A 55 14.75 5.67 -27.31
CA THR A 55 15.14 4.28 -27.54
C THR A 55 16.65 4.11 -27.37
N LEU A 56 17.10 2.93 -26.94
CA LEU A 56 18.51 2.51 -26.97
C LEU A 56 19.46 3.28 -26.03
N LYS A 57 19.07 3.41 -24.75
CA LYS A 57 19.95 3.86 -23.65
C LYS A 57 19.69 3.04 -22.38
N ASN A 58 20.65 3.02 -21.46
CA ASN A 58 20.40 2.54 -20.11
C ASN A 58 19.45 3.54 -19.41
N ILE A 59 18.46 3.05 -18.66
CA ILE A 59 17.49 3.89 -17.93
C ILE A 59 18.19 4.88 -16.98
N LEU A 60 19.38 4.53 -16.48
CA LEU A 60 20.13 5.38 -15.54
C LEU A 60 20.97 6.48 -16.21
N ASP A 61 21.01 6.53 -17.55
CA ASP A 61 21.72 7.58 -18.29
C ASP A 61 20.84 8.84 -18.49
N PHE A 62 19.58 8.78 -18.07
CA PHE A 62 18.64 9.88 -18.23
C PHE A 62 18.85 10.93 -17.15
N GLY A 63 19.04 12.19 -17.57
CA GLY A 63 19.03 13.33 -16.67
C GLY A 63 17.62 13.69 -16.18
N PRO A 64 17.47 14.73 -15.35
CA PRO A 64 16.18 15.18 -14.85
C PRO A 64 15.19 15.50 -15.98
N GLY A 65 13.99 14.94 -15.91
CA GLY A 65 12.97 15.09 -16.94
C GLY A 65 11.88 14.02 -16.93
N PHE A 66 10.98 14.10 -17.90
CA PHE A 66 9.85 13.17 -18.08
C PHE A 66 9.97 12.47 -19.44
N TYR A 67 10.09 11.15 -19.42
CA TYR A 67 10.40 10.35 -20.61
C TYR A 67 9.37 9.25 -20.84
N LYS A 68 9.27 8.84 -22.11
CA LYS A 68 8.59 7.61 -22.53
C LYS A 68 9.66 6.69 -23.12
N LEU A 69 9.77 5.49 -22.57
CA LEU A 69 10.84 4.55 -22.87
C LEU A 69 10.30 3.37 -23.68
N TYR A 70 11.15 2.86 -24.58
CA TYR A 70 10.93 1.63 -25.34
C TYR A 70 12.29 1.09 -25.78
N GLY A 71 12.54 -0.21 -25.66
CA GLY A 71 13.83 -0.80 -26.06
C GLY A 71 15.00 -0.25 -25.22
N VAL A 72 14.84 -0.25 -23.90
CA VAL A 72 15.86 0.27 -22.96
C VAL A 72 16.46 -0.85 -22.10
N LEU A 73 17.72 -0.67 -21.70
CA LEU A 73 18.45 -1.54 -20.77
C LEU A 73 18.32 -1.05 -19.32
N GLY A 74 18.53 -1.92 -18.34
CA GLY A 74 18.47 -1.56 -16.92
C GLY A 74 17.05 -1.49 -16.35
N HIS A 75 16.05 -2.04 -17.05
CA HIS A 75 14.67 -2.16 -16.54
C HIS A 75 14.61 -3.12 -15.34
N PRO A 76 13.85 -2.83 -14.27
CA PRO A 76 13.75 -3.69 -13.08
C PRO A 76 13.41 -5.15 -13.37
N LEU A 77 12.47 -5.39 -14.30
CA LEU A 77 12.08 -6.74 -14.74
C LEU A 77 13.04 -7.38 -15.75
N SER A 78 13.91 -6.59 -16.37
CA SER A 78 14.87 -7.09 -17.37
C SER A 78 16.13 -6.22 -17.37
N PRO A 79 17.03 -6.41 -16.38
CA PRO A 79 18.17 -5.51 -16.21
C PRO A 79 19.19 -5.61 -17.35
N THR A 80 19.32 -6.79 -17.94
CA THR A 80 20.36 -7.14 -18.93
C THR A 80 19.85 -7.29 -20.35
N VAL A 81 18.53 -7.25 -20.59
CA VAL A 81 17.92 -7.41 -21.91
C VAL A 81 17.02 -6.22 -22.19
N GLU A 82 17.03 -5.77 -23.44
CA GLU A 82 16.16 -4.67 -23.86
C GLU A 82 14.69 -5.05 -23.71
N THR A 83 13.94 -4.17 -23.07
CA THR A 83 12.50 -4.35 -22.91
C THR A 83 11.75 -4.01 -24.18
N SER A 84 10.80 -4.88 -24.58
CA SER A 84 9.97 -4.69 -25.78
C SER A 84 8.66 -3.94 -25.53
N TRP A 85 8.40 -3.53 -24.28
CA TRP A 85 7.20 -2.81 -23.89
C TRP A 85 7.51 -1.34 -23.59
N VAL A 86 6.45 -0.54 -23.51
CA VAL A 86 6.55 0.90 -23.24
C VAL A 86 6.56 1.14 -21.73
N SER A 87 7.47 1.97 -21.27
CA SER A 87 7.50 2.44 -19.87
C SER A 87 7.53 3.97 -19.81
N ILE A 88 7.18 4.51 -18.65
CA ILE A 88 7.15 5.93 -18.35
C ILE A 88 8.21 6.16 -17.28
N LEU A 89 9.15 7.07 -17.51
CA LEU A 89 10.21 7.39 -16.56
C LEU A 89 10.14 8.86 -16.17
N ASP A 90 10.15 9.12 -14.87
CA ASP A 90 10.24 10.43 -14.27
C ASP A 90 11.56 10.52 -13.51
N VAL A 91 12.42 11.46 -13.86
CA VAL A 91 13.71 11.68 -13.18
C VAL A 91 13.67 13.04 -12.53
N THR A 92 13.77 13.06 -11.20
CA THR A 92 13.88 14.30 -10.42
C THR A 92 15.26 14.41 -9.79
N GLN A 93 15.69 15.63 -9.52
CA GLN A 93 16.96 15.89 -8.85
C GLN A 93 16.69 16.65 -7.56
N THR A 94 17.22 16.13 -6.46
CA THR A 94 17.21 16.80 -5.16
C THR A 94 18.34 17.83 -5.07
N ASP A 95 18.27 18.73 -4.08
CA ASP A 95 19.24 19.81 -3.89
C ASP A 95 20.69 19.29 -3.67
N ASP A 96 20.83 18.09 -3.08
CA ASP A 96 22.12 17.40 -2.92
C ASP A 96 22.63 16.74 -4.23
N LYS A 97 22.00 17.04 -5.36
CA LYS A 97 22.27 16.54 -6.72
C LYS A 97 21.98 15.06 -6.96
N ARG A 98 21.37 14.35 -5.99
CA ARG A 98 20.92 12.96 -6.17
C ARG A 98 19.79 12.89 -7.19
N LEU A 99 19.84 11.87 -8.04
CA LEU A 99 18.81 11.60 -9.02
C LEU A 99 17.85 10.55 -8.48
N HIS A 100 16.56 10.89 -8.46
CA HIS A 100 15.47 9.98 -8.12
C HIS A 100 14.75 9.60 -9.41
N TYR A 101 14.84 8.32 -9.77
CA TYR A 101 14.20 7.73 -10.93
C TYR A 101 12.93 7.04 -10.48
N GLU A 102 11.80 7.38 -11.09
CA GLU A 102 10.54 6.68 -10.92
C GLU A 102 10.09 6.11 -12.27
N LEU A 103 9.97 4.79 -12.35
CA LEU A 103 9.61 4.07 -13.56
C LEU A 103 8.22 3.44 -13.38
N THR A 104 7.31 3.70 -14.30
CA THR A 104 6.02 3.02 -14.41
C THR A 104 6.00 2.18 -15.68
N ASP A 105 5.82 0.87 -15.54
CA ASP A 105 5.57 0.01 -16.70
C ASP A 105 4.12 0.17 -17.19
N THR A 106 3.93 0.52 -18.46
CA THR A 106 2.58 0.81 -18.97
C THR A 106 1.75 -0.45 -19.23
N TYR A 107 2.41 -1.60 -19.39
CA TYR A 107 1.73 -2.87 -19.64
C TYR A 107 1.19 -3.49 -18.35
N THR A 108 2.03 -3.62 -17.32
CA THR A 108 1.66 -4.22 -16.03
C THR A 108 1.11 -3.20 -15.02
N GLY A 109 1.34 -1.90 -15.24
CA GLY A 109 1.02 -0.84 -14.28
C GLY A 109 1.96 -0.78 -13.06
N LYS A 110 2.95 -1.68 -12.98
CA LYS A 110 3.89 -1.74 -11.87
C LYS A 110 4.80 -0.52 -11.87
N ARG A 111 5.16 -0.07 -10.67
CA ARG A 111 5.98 1.10 -10.46
C ARG A 111 7.24 0.72 -9.69
N TRP A 112 8.34 1.38 -9.98
CA TRP A 112 9.60 1.24 -9.26
C TRP A 112 10.23 2.60 -9.07
N PHE A 113 11.07 2.72 -8.05
CA PHE A 113 11.98 3.83 -7.92
C PHE A 113 13.41 3.37 -7.68
N ARG A 114 14.35 4.24 -7.99
CA ARG A 114 15.76 4.09 -7.67
C ARG A 114 16.37 5.45 -7.40
N GLU A 115 17.24 5.52 -6.40
CA GLU A 115 18.02 6.72 -6.12
C GLU A 115 19.49 6.51 -6.48
N VAL A 116 20.07 7.45 -7.21
CA VAL A 116 21.48 7.43 -7.62
C VAL A 116 22.18 8.66 -7.09
N LEU A 117 23.26 8.45 -6.33
CA LEU A 117 24.07 9.53 -5.79
C LEU A 117 24.94 10.16 -6.89
N PRO A 118 25.18 11.47 -6.82
CA PRO A 118 26.02 12.16 -7.80
C PRO A 118 27.47 11.65 -7.70
N GLY A 119 28.02 11.15 -8.81
CA GLY A 119 29.40 10.68 -8.88
C GLY A 119 29.61 9.19 -8.57
N SER A 120 28.55 8.42 -8.28
CA SER A 120 28.63 6.96 -8.27
C SER A 120 27.54 6.38 -9.18
N ALA A 121 27.97 5.71 -10.25
CA ALA A 121 27.05 4.88 -11.02
C ALA A 121 26.57 3.66 -10.20
N ASP A 122 27.31 3.31 -9.13
CA ASP A 122 27.19 2.05 -8.41
C ASP A 122 26.87 2.16 -6.89
N ASP A 123 26.91 3.34 -6.25
CA ASP A 123 26.78 3.46 -4.77
C ASP A 123 25.56 4.25 -4.26
N GLY A 124 24.55 4.54 -5.10
CA GLY A 124 23.22 4.94 -4.63
C GLY A 124 22.39 3.72 -4.18
N MET A 125 21.39 3.90 -3.30
CA MET A 125 20.58 2.81 -2.70
C MET A 125 20.34 1.67 -3.70
N GLY A 126 20.84 0.47 -3.33
CA GLY A 126 20.97 -0.66 -4.24
C GLY A 126 19.70 -1.01 -5.02
N GLY A 127 19.88 -1.44 -6.26
CA GLY A 127 18.80 -1.99 -7.10
C GLY A 127 17.61 -1.05 -7.36
N TRP A 128 16.58 -1.60 -7.98
CA TRP A 128 15.27 -0.94 -8.10
C TRP A 128 14.38 -1.39 -6.94
N ALA A 129 13.71 -0.45 -6.29
CA ALA A 129 12.70 -0.73 -5.29
C ALA A 129 11.31 -0.63 -5.93
N ALA A 130 10.43 -1.61 -5.72
CA ALA A 130 9.06 -1.55 -6.22
C ALA A 130 8.23 -0.54 -5.42
N ILE A 131 7.46 0.30 -6.12
CA ILE A 131 6.39 1.12 -5.52
C ILE A 131 5.10 0.33 -5.63
N HIS A 132 4.58 -0.03 -4.47
CA HIS A 132 3.33 -0.76 -4.36
C HIS A 132 2.13 0.19 -4.26
N GLY A 133 1.08 -0.12 -5.02
CA GLY A 133 -0.18 0.60 -4.92
C GLY A 133 -0.97 0.08 -3.72
N GLU A 134 -1.38 0.97 -2.81
CA GLU A 134 -2.13 0.57 -1.60
C GLU A 134 -3.60 0.94 -1.69
N VAL A 135 -4.48 -0.03 -1.45
CA VAL A 135 -5.93 0.16 -1.42
C VAL A 135 -6.44 -0.25 -0.05
N VAL A 136 -7.07 0.69 0.66
CA VAL A 136 -7.71 0.39 1.95
C VAL A 136 -8.94 -0.48 1.71
N LEU A 137 -8.93 -1.68 2.27
CA LEU A 137 -10.00 -2.67 2.19
C LEU A 137 -10.94 -2.59 3.39
N TRP A 138 -10.45 -2.19 4.55
CA TRP A 138 -11.24 -1.99 5.76
C TRP A 138 -10.52 -1.05 6.72
N GLN A 139 -11.27 -0.29 7.52
CA GLN A 139 -10.73 0.59 8.55
C GLN A 139 -11.67 0.65 9.75
N GLY A 140 -11.11 0.67 10.96
CA GLY A 140 -11.87 0.71 12.20
C GLY A 140 -10.96 0.52 13.42
N SER A 141 -11.50 -0.07 14.48
CA SER A 141 -10.74 -0.57 15.64
C SER A 141 -11.56 -1.69 16.25
N SER A 142 -11.20 -2.94 15.96
CA SER A 142 -11.97 -4.12 16.39
C SER A 142 -11.06 -5.34 16.54
N LYS A 143 -11.39 -6.21 17.50
CA LYS A 143 -10.78 -7.54 17.62
C LYS A 143 -11.16 -8.48 16.46
N LEU A 144 -12.19 -8.10 15.68
CA LEU A 144 -12.74 -8.85 14.55
C LEU A 144 -13.20 -10.27 14.93
N ASP A 145 -13.79 -10.41 16.12
CA ASP A 145 -14.36 -11.67 16.65
C ASP A 145 -15.55 -12.18 15.81
N SER A 146 -16.08 -11.32 14.93
CA SER A 146 -17.07 -11.66 13.91
C SER A 146 -16.63 -11.12 12.55
N ALA A 147 -17.00 -11.81 11.48
CA ALA A 147 -16.64 -11.42 10.12
C ALA A 147 -17.13 -9.99 9.78
N VAL A 148 -16.22 -9.18 9.25
CA VAL A 148 -16.51 -7.84 8.73
C VAL A 148 -16.46 -7.84 7.22
N LYS A 149 -17.29 -7.00 6.60
CA LYS A 149 -17.29 -6.81 5.15
C LYS A 149 -16.19 -5.85 4.73
N LEU A 150 -15.45 -6.21 3.69
CA LEU A 150 -14.44 -5.37 3.04
C LEU A 150 -15.10 -4.40 2.05
N LEU A 151 -14.46 -3.25 1.84
CA LEU A 151 -14.84 -2.23 0.87
C LEU A 151 -14.72 -2.72 -0.58
N LYS A 152 -13.79 -3.65 -0.82
CA LYS A 152 -13.56 -4.32 -2.10
C LYS A 152 -13.19 -5.77 -1.84
N SER A 153 -13.55 -6.63 -2.79
CA SER A 153 -13.15 -8.04 -2.78
C SER A 153 -11.63 -8.16 -2.95
N VAL A 154 -11.01 -9.15 -2.32
CA VAL A 154 -9.62 -9.54 -2.58
C VAL A 154 -9.48 -10.44 -3.82
N LYS A 155 -10.60 -10.99 -4.32
CA LYS A 155 -10.65 -11.77 -5.56
C LYS A 155 -11.45 -11.09 -6.66
N SER A 156 -11.03 -11.32 -7.89
CA SER A 156 -11.76 -10.98 -9.10
C SER A 156 -12.97 -11.89 -9.28
N THR A 157 -13.89 -11.51 -10.17
CA THR A 157 -15.06 -12.32 -10.55
C THR A 157 -14.71 -13.71 -11.08
N ASN A 158 -13.48 -13.88 -11.58
CA ASN A 158 -12.98 -15.14 -12.12
C ASN A 158 -12.20 -15.96 -11.07
N GLY A 159 -12.20 -15.53 -9.80
CA GLY A 159 -11.52 -16.21 -8.69
C GLY A 159 -10.02 -15.91 -8.56
N GLY A 160 -9.42 -15.17 -9.50
CA GLY A 160 -8.03 -14.73 -9.42
C GLY A 160 -7.83 -13.65 -8.35
N GLN A 161 -6.66 -13.62 -7.71
CA GLN A 161 -6.31 -12.61 -6.69
C GLN A 161 -6.19 -11.21 -7.32
N LEU A 162 -6.71 -10.19 -6.65
CA LEU A 162 -6.63 -8.78 -7.08
C LEU A 162 -5.42 -8.03 -6.49
N TYR A 163 -4.83 -8.59 -5.44
CA TYR A 163 -3.74 -7.98 -4.69
C TYR A 163 -2.58 -8.97 -4.59
N ASP A 164 -1.36 -8.49 -4.81
CA ASP A 164 -0.11 -9.25 -4.67
C ASP A 164 0.14 -9.60 -3.19
N GLN A 165 -0.34 -8.75 -2.26
CA GLN A 165 -0.27 -8.97 -0.82
C GLN A 165 -1.44 -8.27 -0.11
N VAL A 166 -1.77 -8.72 1.11
CA VAL A 166 -2.60 -7.97 2.05
C VAL A 166 -1.79 -7.70 3.31
N LYS A 167 -1.80 -6.45 3.79
CA LYS A 167 -1.21 -6.08 5.06
C LYS A 167 -2.26 -5.50 6.01
N VAL A 168 -2.03 -5.67 7.30
CA VAL A 168 -2.99 -5.36 8.35
C VAL A 168 -2.32 -4.48 9.39
N GLN A 169 -2.84 -3.28 9.60
CA GLN A 169 -2.43 -2.46 10.72
C GLN A 169 -3.16 -2.93 11.98
N TYR A 170 -2.43 -3.08 13.07
CA TYR A 170 -3.00 -3.50 14.34
C TYR A 170 -2.50 -2.66 15.51
N ARG A 171 -3.26 -2.75 16.61
CA ARG A 171 -2.93 -2.24 17.92
C ARG A 171 -3.28 -3.29 18.98
N THR A 172 -2.37 -3.60 19.89
CA THR A 172 -2.70 -4.43 21.06
C THR A 172 -3.45 -3.61 22.11
N ASP A 173 -4.24 -4.27 22.96
CA ASP A 173 -4.88 -3.62 24.12
C ASP A 173 -3.84 -2.96 25.06
N LEU A 174 -2.58 -3.38 25.00
CA LEU A 174 -1.43 -2.78 25.70
C LEU A 174 -0.70 -1.70 24.87
N TYR A 175 -1.36 -1.11 23.87
CA TYR A 175 -0.88 0.04 23.10
C TYR A 175 0.36 -0.19 22.22
N ASN A 176 0.71 -1.45 21.89
CA ASN A 176 1.71 -1.71 20.86
C ASN A 176 1.07 -1.66 19.47
N TYR A 177 1.72 -0.98 18.54
CA TYR A 177 1.26 -0.81 17.16
C TYR A 177 2.17 -1.55 16.21
N GLY A 178 1.61 -2.06 15.12
CA GLY A 178 2.42 -2.72 14.10
C GLY A 178 1.67 -3.05 12.84
N TRP A 179 2.35 -3.79 11.96
CA TRP A 179 1.82 -4.29 10.70
C TRP A 179 2.00 -5.81 10.63
N GLY A 180 0.92 -6.53 10.34
CA GLY A 180 0.95 -7.91 9.91
C GLY A 180 0.92 -7.99 8.39
N TYR A 181 1.58 -8.98 7.82
CA TYR A 181 1.66 -9.16 6.37
C TYR A 181 1.20 -10.56 5.99
N SER A 182 0.41 -10.65 4.93
CA SER A 182 0.10 -11.94 4.33
C SER A 182 1.33 -12.54 3.67
N HIS A 183 1.36 -13.85 3.56
CA HIS A 183 2.36 -14.51 2.74
C HIS A 183 2.12 -14.18 1.25
N PRO A 184 3.16 -13.95 0.42
CA PRO A 184 2.98 -13.62 -1.00
C PRO A 184 2.17 -14.67 -1.78
N ASN A 185 2.30 -15.95 -1.40
CA ASN A 185 1.56 -17.06 -2.01
C ASN A 185 0.20 -17.36 -1.34
N ASN A 186 -0.16 -16.66 -0.27
CA ASN A 186 -1.44 -16.84 0.42
C ASN A 186 -1.91 -15.49 1.02
N PRO A 187 -2.50 -14.60 0.20
CA PRO A 187 -2.97 -13.30 0.68
C PRO A 187 -4.18 -13.38 1.62
N ASN A 188 -4.77 -14.57 1.76
CA ASN A 188 -5.98 -14.82 2.53
C ASN A 188 -5.69 -15.06 4.02
N GLU A 189 -4.42 -15.17 4.42
CA GLU A 189 -4.02 -15.47 5.79
C GLU A 189 -2.95 -14.49 6.26
N ILE A 190 -3.22 -13.80 7.38
CA ILE A 190 -2.25 -12.93 8.06
C ILE A 190 -2.05 -13.43 9.48
N ARG A 191 -0.78 -13.70 9.82
CA ARG A 191 -0.35 -14.04 11.18
C ARG A 191 0.26 -12.81 11.83
N ILE A 192 -0.21 -12.48 13.03
CA ILE A 192 0.31 -11.39 13.84
C ILE A 192 0.89 -12.01 15.10
N ASN A 193 2.21 -11.97 15.23
CA ASN A 193 2.90 -12.38 16.46
C ASN A 193 3.70 -11.19 16.94
N THR A 194 3.38 -10.70 18.14
CA THR A 194 4.03 -9.50 18.69
C THR A 194 4.19 -9.65 20.19
N GLU A 195 5.24 -9.05 20.73
CA GLU A 195 5.48 -9.02 22.16
C GLU A 195 5.27 -7.61 22.71
N ASN A 196 4.85 -7.54 23.96
CA ASN A 196 4.97 -6.35 24.78
C ASN A 196 5.88 -6.69 25.96
N ILE A 197 7.07 -6.12 25.92
CA ILE A 197 8.04 -6.14 27.01
C ILE A 197 7.71 -4.92 27.86
N GLY A 198 7.29 -5.12 29.11
CA GLY A 198 7.00 -4.00 30.00
C GLY A 198 8.24 -3.12 30.19
N ASP A 199 8.14 -1.83 29.89
CA ASP A 199 9.22 -0.84 29.95
C ASP A 199 9.67 -0.48 31.39
N SER A 200 9.18 -1.18 32.41
CA SER A 200 9.58 -0.93 33.80
C SER A 200 10.54 -2.00 34.29
N ASP A 201 11.68 -1.58 34.85
CA ASP A 201 12.69 -2.43 35.53
C ASP A 201 12.12 -3.33 36.64
N GLU A 202 10.86 -3.15 37.02
CA GLU A 202 10.15 -3.94 38.04
C GLU A 202 9.16 -4.98 37.47
N SER A 203 8.87 -4.98 36.16
CA SER A 203 7.93 -5.94 35.55
C SER A 203 8.67 -7.05 34.82
N LEU A 204 8.91 -8.18 35.50
CA LEU A 204 9.42 -9.44 34.90
C LEU A 204 8.34 -10.17 34.06
N THR A 205 7.43 -9.42 33.44
CA THR A 205 6.29 -9.97 32.70
C THR A 205 6.38 -9.62 31.22
N THR A 206 6.44 -10.65 30.37
CA THR A 206 6.39 -10.52 28.91
C THR A 206 5.02 -10.96 28.42
N ASN A 207 4.36 -10.12 27.61
CA ASN A 207 3.08 -10.46 27.00
C ASN A 207 3.31 -10.81 25.53
N LEU A 208 3.05 -12.06 25.14
CA LEU A 208 2.98 -12.46 23.74
C LEU A 208 1.54 -12.38 23.24
N PHE A 209 1.35 -11.80 22.07
CA PHE A 209 0.07 -11.73 21.38
C PHE A 209 0.16 -12.52 20.08
N GLU A 210 -0.82 -13.38 19.85
CA GLU A 210 -0.94 -14.18 18.64
C GLU A 210 -2.31 -13.94 18.00
N GLY A 211 -2.27 -13.56 16.72
CA GLY A 211 -3.43 -13.27 15.89
C GLY A 211 -3.38 -14.08 14.60
N LEU A 212 -4.54 -14.62 14.19
CA LEU A 212 -4.74 -15.21 12.87
C LEU A 212 -5.94 -14.55 12.21
N LEU A 213 -5.68 -13.68 11.24
CA LEU A 213 -6.71 -13.06 10.43
C LEU A 213 -6.90 -13.89 9.16
N ILE A 214 -8.13 -14.31 8.91
CA ILE A 214 -8.54 -14.97 7.67
C ILE A 214 -9.35 -13.99 6.84
N ILE A 215 -8.96 -13.85 5.58
CA ILE A 215 -9.63 -13.04 4.58
C ILE A 215 -10.21 -13.99 3.52
N SER A 216 -11.53 -13.98 3.40
CA SER A 216 -12.25 -14.54 2.27
C SER A 216 -12.61 -13.43 1.29
N ASP A 217 -13.17 -13.81 0.14
CA ASP A 217 -13.43 -12.95 -1.02
C ASP A 217 -13.77 -11.49 -0.66
N ASP A 218 -14.82 -11.24 0.14
CA ASP A 218 -15.20 -9.89 0.57
C ASP A 218 -15.34 -9.73 2.10
N THR A 219 -14.81 -10.66 2.90
CA THR A 219 -14.89 -10.58 4.36
C THR A 219 -13.58 -10.91 5.05
N ALA A 220 -13.38 -10.34 6.24
CA ALA A 220 -12.25 -10.66 7.12
C ALA A 220 -12.72 -11.01 8.53
N VAL A 221 -12.08 -11.99 9.17
CA VAL A 221 -12.38 -12.43 10.55
C VAL A 221 -11.11 -12.85 11.26
N MET A 222 -11.00 -12.52 12.53
CA MET A 222 -9.90 -12.99 13.38
C MET A 222 -10.30 -14.34 13.98
N THR A 223 -9.64 -15.43 13.56
CA THR A 223 -9.94 -16.79 14.01
C THR A 223 -9.13 -17.21 15.23
N LEU A 224 -8.00 -16.55 15.47
CA LEU A 224 -7.20 -16.64 16.70
C LEU A 224 -6.90 -15.23 17.18
N ASN A 225 -7.13 -14.94 18.46
CA ASN A 225 -6.73 -13.70 19.10
C ASN A 225 -6.42 -13.99 20.57
N ARG A 226 -5.16 -14.29 20.89
CA ARG A 226 -4.75 -14.72 22.23
C ARG A 226 -3.62 -13.87 22.77
N GLN A 227 -3.62 -13.71 24.09
CA GLN A 227 -2.47 -13.24 24.87
C GLN A 227 -1.94 -14.39 25.72
N VAL A 228 -0.61 -14.55 25.73
CA VAL A 228 0.12 -15.40 26.67
C VAL A 228 1.00 -14.50 27.53
N VAL A 229 0.79 -14.55 28.84
CA VAL A 229 1.57 -13.78 29.81
C VAL A 229 2.65 -14.70 30.39
N TYR A 230 3.91 -14.34 30.19
CA TYR A 230 5.05 -14.98 30.82
C TYR A 230 5.48 -14.15 32.02
N GLY A 231 5.53 -14.75 33.21
CA GLY A 231 5.96 -14.08 34.43
C GLY A 231 6.97 -14.91 35.21
N ALA A 232 7.97 -14.24 35.81
CA ALA A 232 8.86 -14.84 36.78
C ALA A 232 8.20 -14.86 38.17
N ASN A 233 7.93 -16.04 38.71
CA ASN A 233 7.63 -16.20 40.13
C ASN A 233 8.96 -16.19 40.89
N SER A 234 9.27 -15.09 41.60
CA SER A 234 10.35 -14.91 42.59
C SER A 234 11.59 -15.82 42.47
N THR A 235 12.71 -15.26 42.00
CA THR A 235 14.15 -15.68 42.11
C THR A 235 14.56 -17.17 41.97
N SER A 236 13.65 -18.13 41.80
CA SER A 236 13.98 -19.57 41.84
C SER A 236 12.99 -20.52 41.15
N SER A 237 11.91 -20.03 40.52
CA SER A 237 10.93 -20.88 39.81
C SER A 237 10.96 -20.70 38.29
N PRO A 238 10.58 -21.74 37.51
CA PRO A 238 10.49 -21.65 36.05
C PRO A 238 9.48 -20.56 35.63
N VAL A 239 9.74 -19.93 34.48
CA VAL A 239 8.83 -18.96 33.86
C VAL A 239 7.44 -19.59 33.75
N SER A 240 6.46 -18.99 34.42
CA SER A 240 5.07 -19.44 34.33
C SER A 240 4.40 -18.78 33.13
N ALA A 241 3.61 -19.54 32.38
CA ALA A 241 2.80 -19.04 31.27
C ALA A 241 1.32 -19.14 31.65
N SER A 242 0.59 -18.04 31.55
CA SER A 242 -0.85 -18.00 31.74
C SER A 242 -1.54 -17.33 30.55
N GLN A 243 -2.82 -17.66 30.33
CA GLN A 243 -3.62 -16.98 29.33
C GLN A 243 -4.09 -15.62 29.87
N GLY A 244 -3.89 -14.56 29.08
CA GLY A 244 -4.37 -13.22 29.40
C GLY A 244 -5.71 -12.89 28.71
N GLU A 245 -6.32 -11.78 29.12
CA GLU A 245 -7.62 -11.29 28.61
C GLU A 245 -7.49 -10.22 27.51
N ALA A 246 -6.27 -9.71 27.30
CA ALA A 246 -5.99 -8.70 26.30
C ALA A 246 -5.83 -9.34 24.90
N GLY A 247 -5.95 -8.53 23.84
CA GLY A 247 -5.84 -9.02 22.47
C GLY A 247 -5.34 -7.99 21.47
N ILE A 248 -5.41 -8.38 20.21
CA ILE A 248 -5.05 -7.57 19.06
C ILE A 248 -6.32 -6.96 18.48
N ASN A 249 -6.32 -5.64 18.30
CA ASN A 249 -7.33 -4.91 17.55
C ASN A 249 -6.77 -4.60 16.17
N VAL A 250 -7.48 -4.99 15.12
CA VAL A 250 -7.19 -4.57 13.76
C VAL A 250 -7.73 -3.16 13.57
N THR A 251 -6.88 -2.26 13.07
CA THR A 251 -7.24 -0.87 12.79
C THR A 251 -7.41 -0.60 11.29
N GLN A 252 -6.72 -1.37 10.45
CA GLN A 252 -6.79 -1.22 9.00
C GLN A 252 -6.43 -2.53 8.29
N ILE A 253 -7.08 -2.79 7.15
CA ILE A 253 -6.69 -3.85 6.20
C ILE A 253 -6.42 -3.18 4.86
N VAL A 254 -5.27 -3.47 4.25
CA VAL A 254 -4.79 -2.82 3.02
C VAL A 254 -4.36 -3.87 2.01
N GLY A 255 -4.94 -3.82 0.81
CA GLY A 255 -4.49 -4.59 -0.34
C GLY A 255 -3.35 -3.88 -1.05
N VAL A 256 -2.33 -4.64 -1.42
CA VAL A 256 -1.11 -4.20 -2.10
C VAL A 256 -1.13 -4.70 -3.54
N ILE A 257 -0.98 -3.78 -4.49
CA ILE A 257 -0.91 -4.01 -5.94
C ILE A 257 0.54 -3.80 -6.42
#